data_AF-A0A3R7E075-F1
#
_entry.id   AF-A0A3R7E075-F1
#
_cell.length_a   1.000
_cell.length_b   1.000
_cell.length_c   1.000
_cell.angle_alpha   90.00
_cell.angle_beta   90.00
_cell.angle_gamma   90.00
#
_symmetry.space_group_name_H-M   'P 1'
#
loop_
_entity.id
_entity.type
_entity.pdbx_description
1 polymer ?
#
loop_
_entity_poly.entity_id
_entity_poly.type
_entity_poly.pdbx_seq_one_letter_code
_entity_poly.pdbx_strand_id
1 'polypeptide(L)'
;MFHNGSKFKILFTIGAVILIIGLILQWYPASIIAGLEERLDQNDLTQDEQNKLQGALNSWRIWQITTFQPLSSLLFAIGIIIIVYSVIHGIFSITSTYKIVKKQETE
;
A
#
# COMPACT_ATOMS: atom_id res chain seq x y z
N MET A 1 -22.02 14.25 -21.90
CA MET A 1 -22.10 12.94 -21.23
C MET A 1 -20.83 12.76 -20.38
N PHE A 2 -20.92 12.99 -19.07
CA PHE A 2 -19.78 13.00 -18.13
C PHE A 2 -19.28 11.57 -17.84
N HIS A 3 -18.47 10.99 -18.73
CA HIS A 3 -17.92 9.64 -18.54
C HIS A 3 -16.50 9.65 -17.93
N ASN A 4 -15.85 10.81 -17.81
CA ASN A 4 -14.47 10.90 -17.31
C ASN A 4 -14.34 10.95 -15.78
N GLY A 5 -15.37 11.44 -15.07
CA GLY A 5 -15.36 11.50 -13.61
C GLY A 5 -15.45 10.12 -12.94
N SER A 6 -16.15 9.17 -13.56
CA SER A 6 -16.23 7.78 -13.07
C SER A 6 -14.88 7.07 -13.22
N LYS A 7 -14.18 7.25 -14.35
CA LYS A 7 -12.85 6.66 -14.60
C LYS A 7 -11.80 7.17 -13.60
N PHE A 8 -11.78 8.48 -13.33
CA PHE A 8 -10.92 9.05 -12.29
C PHE A 8 -11.16 8.40 -10.93
N LYS A 9 -12.43 8.36 -10.49
CA LYS A 9 -12.81 7.77 -9.20
C LYS A 9 -12.40 6.30 -9.11
N ILE A 10 -12.65 5.51 -10.16
CA ILE A 10 -12.30 4.08 -10.19
C ILE A 10 -10.78 3.89 -10.09
N LEU A 11 -9.99 4.57 -10.92
CA LEU A 11 -8.53 4.42 -10.91
C LEU A 11 -7.93 4.91 -9.59
N PHE A 12 -8.44 6.03 -9.06
CA PHE A 12 -8.00 6.54 -7.76
C PHE A 12 -8.29 5.54 -6.64
N THR A 13 -9.50 4.98 -6.60
CA THR A 13 -9.89 3.97 -5.60
C THR A 13 -9.02 2.72 -5.72
N ILE A 14 -8.77 2.21 -6.94
CA ILE A 14 -7.89 1.05 -7.14
C ILE A 14 -6.49 1.33 -6.63
N GLY A 15 -5.91 2.48 -6.98
CA GLY A 15 -4.60 2.89 -6.50
C GLY A 15 -4.54 2.98 -4.97
N ALA A 16 -5.56 3.60 -4.35
CA ALA A 16 -5.65 3.71 -2.90
C ALA A 16 -5.76 2.34 -2.20
N VAL A 17 -6.56 1.42 -2.74
CA VAL A 17 -6.68 0.05 -2.21
C VAL A 17 -5.35 -0.69 -2.29
N ILE A 18 -4.64 -0.57 -3.41
CA ILE A 18 -3.30 -1.18 -3.59
C ILE A 18 -2.32 -0.63 -2.54
N LEU A 19 -2.33 0.68 -2.28
CA LEU A 19 -1.49 1.27 -1.24
C LEU A 19 -1.84 0.76 0.17
N ILE A 20 -3.13 0.62 0.48
CA ILE A 20 -3.57 0.07 1.77
C ILE A 20 -3.08 -1.38 1.94
N ILE A 21 -3.18 -2.20 0.88
CA ILE A 21 -2.67 -3.58 0.90
C ILE A 21 -1.16 -3.59 1.10
N GLY A 22 -0.41 -2.71 0.42
CA GLY A 22 1.02 -2.54 0.64
C GLY A 22 1.36 -2.22 2.10
N LEU A 23 0.65 -1.25 2.71
CA LEU A 23 0.83 -0.90 4.12
C LEU A 23 0.58 -2.09 5.06
N ILE A 24 -0.51 -2.83 4.84
CA ILE A 24 -0.83 -4.02 5.65
C ILE A 24 0.28 -5.07 5.54
N LEU A 25 0.77 -5.33 4.33
CA LEU A 25 1.86 -6.29 4.12
C LEU A 25 3.18 -5.86 4.76
N GLN A 26 3.45 -4.56 4.85
CA GLN A 26 4.61 -4.05 5.57
C GLN A 26 4.47 -4.22 7.09
N TRP A 27 3.27 -3.94 7.63
CA TRP A 27 3.00 -3.96 9.06
C TRP A 27 2.87 -5.36 9.65
N TYR A 28 2.29 -6.30 8.90
CA TYR A 28 2.02 -7.66 9.36
C TYR A 28 3.25 -8.41 9.93
N PRO A 29 4.39 -8.51 9.22
CA PRO A 29 5.56 -9.18 9.77
C PRO A 29 6.12 -8.42 10.98
N ALA A 30 6.05 -7.09 11.00
CA ALA A 30 6.53 -6.29 12.12
C ALA A 30 5.72 -6.56 13.41
N SER A 31 4.39 -6.70 13.31
CA SER A 31 3.56 -7.04 14.47
C SER A 31 3.85 -8.44 15.00
N ILE A 32 4.11 -9.41 14.13
CA ILE A 32 4.47 -10.77 14.55
C ILE A 32 5.85 -10.78 15.23
N ILE A 33 6.83 -10.08 14.65
CA ILE A 33 8.17 -9.97 15.23
C ILE A 33 8.10 -9.35 16.63
N ALA A 34 7.39 -8.24 16.79
CA ALA A 34 7.23 -7.59 18.09
C ALA A 34 6.59 -8.53 19.13
N GLY A 35 5.54 -9.28 18.73
CA GLY A 35 4.90 -10.26 19.62
C GLY A 35 5.79 -11.46 19.98
N LEU A 36 6.73 -11.83 19.10
CA LEU A 36 7.73 -12.86 19.40
C LEU A 36 8.85 -12.34 20.31
N GLU A 37 9.27 -11.09 20.13
CA GLU A 37 10.24 -10.41 20.99
C GLU A 37 9.71 -10.28 22.42
N GLU A 38 8.46 -9.85 22.57
CA GLU A 38 7.81 -9.72 23.88
C GLU A 38 7.70 -11.07 24.60
N ARG A 39 7.45 -12.17 23.86
CA ARG A 39 7.46 -13.52 24.44
C ARG A 39 8.84 -13.97 24.86
N LEU A 40 9.87 -13.67 24.06
CA LEU A 40 11.26 -14.01 24.39
C LEU A 40 11.80 -13.28 25.61
N ASP A 41 11.24 -12.11 25.94
CA ASP A 41 11.60 -11.32 27.12
C ASP A 41 10.98 -11.88 28.43
N GLN A 42 10.12 -12.90 28.34
CA GLN A 42 9.52 -13.55 29.50
C GLN A 42 10.51 -14.51 30.18
N ASN A 43 10.72 -14.33 31.49
CA ASN A 43 11.69 -15.10 32.28
C ASN A 43 11.27 -16.55 32.62
N ASP A 44 10.12 -17.02 32.14
CA ASP A 44 9.54 -18.33 32.50
C ASP A 44 9.65 -19.38 31.37
N LEU A 45 10.49 -19.11 30.36
CA LEU A 45 10.67 -20.02 29.23
C LEU A 45 11.73 -21.08 29.53
N THR A 46 11.44 -22.33 29.18
CA THR A 46 12.47 -23.36 29.12
C THR A 46 13.44 -23.09 27.97
N GLN A 47 14.67 -23.64 28.04
CA GLN A 47 15.66 -23.46 26.97
C GLN A 47 15.16 -23.94 25.59
N ASP A 48 14.39 -25.04 25.57
CA ASP A 48 13.82 -25.56 24.33
C ASP A 48 12.78 -24.60 23.72
N GLU A 49 11.96 -23.96 24.56
CA GLU A 49 10.98 -22.97 24.11
C GLU A 49 11.66 -21.70 23.62
N GLN A 50 12.69 -21.24 24.33
CA GLN A 50 13.49 -20.08 23.94
C GLN A 50 14.13 -20.30 22.56
N ASN A 51 14.72 -21.48 22.34
CA ASN A 51 15.31 -21.84 21.04
C ASN A 51 14.28 -21.88 19.91
N LYS A 52 13.09 -22.44 20.16
CA LYS A 52 11.98 -22.46 19.19
C LYS A 52 11.49 -21.06 18.84
N LEU A 53 11.27 -20.21 19.84
CA LEU A 53 10.85 -18.82 19.67
C LEU A 53 11.91 -18.00 18.91
N GLN A 54 13.18 -18.16 19.26
CA GLN A 54 14.29 -17.49 18.57
C GLN A 54 14.37 -17.91 17.09
N GLY A 55 14.19 -19.20 16.80
CA GLY A 55 14.14 -19.72 15.43
C GLY A 55 12.96 -19.18 14.63
N ALA A 56 11.78 -19.09 15.25
CA ALA A 56 10.60 -18.49 14.65
C ALA A 56 10.82 -17.00 14.36
N LEU A 57 11.36 -16.25 15.32
CA LEU A 57 11.67 -14.83 15.18
C LEU A 57 12.67 -14.58 14.05
N ASN A 58 13.75 -15.35 13.98
CA ASN A 58 14.72 -15.22 12.90
C ASN A 58 14.09 -15.52 11.53
N SER A 59 13.23 -16.54 11.46
CA SER A 59 12.48 -16.85 10.25
C SER A 59 11.62 -15.65 9.84
N TRP A 60 10.80 -15.10 10.73
CA TRP A 60 9.94 -13.95 10.41
C TRP A 60 10.74 -12.72 9.95
N ARG A 61 11.90 -12.45 10.55
CA ARG A 61 12.81 -11.37 10.09
C ARG A 61 13.33 -11.62 8.68
N ILE A 62 13.69 -12.85 8.34
CA ILE A 62 14.10 -13.20 6.98
C ILE A 62 12.94 -13.00 6.01
N TRP A 63 11.76 -13.53 6.32
CA TRP A 63 10.56 -13.36 5.48
C TRP A 63 10.20 -11.89 5.28
N GLN A 64 10.33 -11.06 6.32
CA GLN A 64 10.11 -9.62 6.24
C GLN A 64 10.98 -8.98 5.15
N ILE A 65 12.27 -9.31 5.12
CA ILE A 65 13.25 -8.71 4.20
C ILE A 65 13.14 -9.32 2.80
N THR A 66 12.98 -10.63 2.68
CA THR A 66 13.05 -11.32 1.38
C THR A 66 11.74 -11.31 0.61
N THR A 67 10.60 -11.21 1.31
CA THR A 67 9.27 -11.33 0.70
C THR A 67 8.42 -10.10 0.93
N PHE A 68 8.15 -9.74 2.19
CA PHE A 68 7.17 -8.69 2.49
C PHE A 68 7.65 -7.28 2.11
N GLN A 69 8.92 -6.94 2.35
CA GLN A 69 9.49 -5.64 1.98
C GLN A 69 9.47 -5.41 0.45
N PRO A 70 10.01 -6.32 -0.39
CA PRO A 70 9.96 -6.17 -1.84
C PRO A 70 8.53 -6.08 -2.37
N LEU A 71 7.63 -6.94 -1.86
CA LEU A 71 6.25 -6.98 -2.30
C LEU A 71 5.49 -5.70 -1.94
N SER A 72 5.66 -5.21 -0.70
CA SER A 72 5.10 -3.94 -0.26
C SER A 72 5.62 -2.76 -1.09
N SER A 73 6.94 -2.72 -1.34
CA SER A 73 7.56 -1.68 -2.16
C SER A 73 7.02 -1.69 -3.60
N LEU A 74 6.82 -2.88 -4.18
CA LEU A 74 6.24 -3.03 -5.51
C LEU A 74 4.78 -2.54 -5.54
N LEU A 75 3.98 -2.90 -4.53
CA LEU A 75 2.60 -2.43 -4.42
C LEU A 75 2.54 -0.91 -4.25
N PHE A 76 3.43 -0.32 -3.46
CA PHE A 76 3.53 1.14 -3.37
C PHE A 76 3.87 1.79 -4.70
N ALA A 77 4.87 1.27 -5.41
CA ALA A 77 5.23 1.80 -6.72
C ALA A 77 4.04 1.75 -7.69
N ILE A 78 3.35 0.61 -7.79
CA ILE A 78 2.17 0.44 -8.66
C ILE A 78 1.03 1.37 -8.23
N GLY A 79 0.71 1.42 -6.93
CA GLY A 79 -0.37 2.25 -6.40
C GLY A 79 -0.12 3.73 -6.64
N ILE A 80 1.11 4.21 -6.44
CA ILE A 80 1.52 5.60 -6.71
C ILE A 80 1.37 5.91 -8.20
N ILE A 81 1.87 5.04 -9.09
CA ILE A 81 1.76 5.23 -10.54
C ILE A 81 0.29 5.37 -10.96
N ILE A 82 -0.60 4.51 -10.45
CA ILE A 82 -2.03 4.55 -10.75
C ILE A 82 -2.68 5.85 -10.26
N ILE A 83 -2.35 6.29 -9.03
CA ILE A 83 -2.88 7.54 -8.47
C ILE A 83 -2.41 8.74 -9.30
N VAL A 84 -1.12 8.82 -9.62
CA VAL A 84 -0.55 9.90 -10.43
C VAL A 84 -1.22 9.94 -11.80
N TYR A 85 -1.37 8.79 -12.45
CA TYR A 85 -2.06 8.70 -13.74
C TYR A 85 -3.52 9.17 -13.63
N SER A 86 -4.23 8.77 -12.58
CA SER A 86 -5.60 9.20 -12.32
C SER A 86 -5.69 10.72 -12.17
N VAL A 87 -4.81 11.32 -11.36
CA VAL A 87 -4.77 12.78 -11.14
C VAL A 87 -4.52 13.53 -12.45
N ILE A 88 -3.54 13.12 -13.25
CA ILE A 88 -3.23 13.74 -14.55
C ILE A 88 -4.46 13.69 -15.47
N HIS A 89 -5.11 12.53 -15.56
CA HIS A 89 -6.32 12.36 -16.38
C HIS A 89 -7.47 13.24 -15.88
N GLY A 90 -7.64 13.36 -14.55
CA GLY A 90 -8.62 14.25 -13.94
C GLY A 90 -8.40 15.71 -14.31
N ILE A 91 -7.17 16.22 -14.16
CA ILE A 91 -6.80 17.60 -14.50
C ILE A 91 -7.04 17.90 -15.97
N PHE A 92 -6.63 16.99 -16.87
CA PHE A 92 -6.81 17.18 -18.31
C PHE A 92 -8.30 17.24 -18.69
N SER A 93 -9.12 16.38 -18.08
CA SER A 93 -10.58 16.38 -18.29
C SER A 93 -11.27 17.65 -17.79
N ILE A 94 -10.83 18.22 -16.67
CA ILE A 94 -11.39 19.47 -16.14
C ILE A 94 -11.02 20.63 -17.07
N THR A 95 -9.76 20.69 -17.50
CA THR A 95 -9.24 21.76 -18.36
C THR A 95 -9.91 21.77 -19.73
N SER A 96 -10.17 20.61 -20.33
CA SER A 96 -10.89 20.52 -21.60
C SER A 96 -12.35 20.97 -21.47
N THR A 97 -13.02 20.59 -20.38
CA THR A 97 -14.40 20.98 -20.10
C THR A 97 -14.51 22.50 -19.92
N TYR A 98 -13.59 23.10 -19.16
CA TYR A 98 -13.57 24.56 -18.97
C TYR A 98 -13.40 25.34 -20.27
N LYS A 99 -12.50 24.89 -21.16
CA LYS A 99 -12.30 25.52 -22.48
C LYS A 99 -13.56 25.45 -23.36
N ILE A 100 -14.31 24.34 -23.31
CA ILE A 100 -15.54 24.18 -24.10
C ILE A 100 -16.63 25.13 -23.60
N VAL A 101 -16.87 25.18 -22.28
CA VAL A 101 -17.90 26.05 -21.69
C VAL A 101 -17.61 27.52 -21.99
N LYS A 102 -16.36 27.95 -21.79
CA LYS A 102 -15.97 29.34 -22.07
C LYS A 102 -16.18 29.73 -23.53
N LYS A 103 -15.93 28.81 -24.48
CA LYS A 103 -16.16 29.08 -25.91
C LYS A 103 -17.65 29.29 -26.21
N GLN A 104 -18.54 28.51 -25.58
CA GLN A 104 -19.99 28.65 -25.76
C GLN A 104 -20.58 29.94 -25.16
N GLU A 105 -19.93 30.55 -24.16
CA GLU A 105 -20.36 31.83 -23.60
C GLU A 105 -19.93 33.05 -24.44
N THR A 106 -19.05 32.85 -25.43
CA THR A 106 -18.50 33.93 -26.27
C THR A 106 -19.08 33.97 -27.69
N GLU A 107 -19.92 32.98 -28.05
CA GLU A 107 -20.70 32.90 -29.30
C GLU A 107 -22.17 33.22 -29.03
#